data_AF-A0A8E4DRR0-F1
#
_entry.id   AF-A0A8E4DRR0-F1
#
_cell.length_a   1.000
_cell.length_b   1.000
_cell.length_c   1.000
_cell.angle_alpha   90.00
_cell.angle_beta   90.00
_cell.angle_gamma   90.00
#
_symmetry.space_group_name_H-M   'P 1'
#
loop_
_entity.id
_entity.type
_entity.pdbx_description
1 polymer ?
#
loop_
_entity_poly.entity_id
_entity_poly.type
_entity_poly.pdbx_seq_one_letter_code
_entity_poly.pdbx_strand_id
1 'polypeptide(L)'
;MKIDLCRHLNTRITQEGFLVETPFCYYDHDHVIVYAKRNQDGTYLLTENGEAAERLSFDGVEVDSERITRWLHEMTVSLNVSWNHNDQSIEVLCSESDVSLAVFRIAEAAVQVQALTATRAQRSESSFKIEMLAILREVAIESGVGVAYNQKINDFAADAVFHASRPIAIVLASTKERLLEAELMWSTVQRRNDNVDVIAVIESPEKVGKLEADRAPFYTSKVLSFKGNAWRMQEAFLSSLRTVN
;
A
#
# COMPACT_ATOMS: atom_id res chain seq x y z
N MET A 1 23.27 35.89 14.87
CA MET A 1 24.15 34.88 14.26
C MET A 1 23.86 34.87 12.76
N LYS A 2 24.80 35.29 11.89
CA LYS A 2 24.60 35.18 10.44
C LYS A 2 24.82 33.72 10.06
N ILE A 3 23.76 33.03 9.68
CA ILE A 3 23.87 31.69 9.08
C ILE A 3 24.42 31.91 7.67
N ASP A 4 25.65 31.49 7.43
CA ASP A 4 26.26 31.50 6.10
C ASP A 4 25.88 30.18 5.40
N LEU A 5 24.66 30.13 4.87
CA LEU A 5 24.09 28.97 4.18
C LEU A 5 25.01 28.43 3.07
N CYS A 6 25.78 29.31 2.43
CA CYS A 6 26.70 28.95 1.35
C CYS A 6 27.87 28.09 1.81
N ARG A 7 28.26 28.14 3.10
CA ARG A 7 29.33 27.29 3.64
C ARG A 7 28.95 25.82 3.77
N HIS A 8 27.66 25.53 3.72
CA HIS A 8 27.11 24.18 3.88
C HIS A 8 26.74 23.53 2.55
N LEU A 9 27.06 24.18 1.42
CA LEU A 9 26.94 23.60 0.09
C LEU A 9 28.29 23.03 -0.33
N ASN A 10 28.32 21.76 -0.73
CA ASN A 10 29.52 21.13 -1.25
C ASN A 10 29.26 20.63 -2.67
N THR A 11 29.98 21.18 -3.64
CA THR A 11 29.80 20.88 -5.06
C THR A 11 30.94 20.00 -5.55
N ARG A 12 30.60 18.93 -6.28
CA ARG A 12 31.58 18.04 -6.94
C ARG A 12 31.29 17.95 -8.42
N ILE A 13 32.31 18.15 -9.25
CA ILE A 13 32.19 18.02 -10.71
C ILE A 13 32.16 16.53 -11.08
N THR A 14 31.29 16.18 -12.02
CA THR A 14 31.15 14.83 -12.58
C THR A 14 31.42 14.86 -14.09
N GLN A 15 31.39 13.69 -14.75
CA GLN A 15 31.60 13.63 -16.20
C GLN A 15 30.47 14.32 -17.00
N GLU A 16 29.25 14.35 -16.47
CA GLU A 16 28.05 14.86 -17.16
C GLU A 16 27.52 16.19 -16.60
N GLY A 17 28.19 16.74 -15.57
CA GLY A 17 27.80 17.97 -14.92
C GLY A 17 28.40 18.08 -13.51
N PHE A 18 27.55 18.16 -12.49
CA PHE A 18 28.00 18.23 -11.10
C PHE A 18 26.92 17.71 -10.15
N LEU A 19 27.31 17.45 -8.90
CA LEU A 19 26.39 17.23 -7.79
C LEU A 19 26.59 18.30 -6.73
N VAL A 20 25.52 18.60 -6.00
CA VAL A 20 25.50 19.53 -4.88
C VAL A 20 24.96 18.81 -3.67
N GLU A 21 25.79 18.66 -2.65
CA GLU A 21 25.39 18.26 -1.32
C GLU A 21 24.79 19.48 -0.62
N THR A 22 23.53 19.39 -0.20
CA THR A 22 22.76 20.51 0.33
C THR A 22 22.72 20.50 1.86
N PRO A 23 22.47 21.64 2.54
CA PRO A 23 22.28 21.65 3.99
C PRO A 23 20.98 20.98 4.45
N PHE A 24 20.10 20.58 3.53
CA PHE A 24 18.88 19.85 3.86
C PHE A 24 19.24 18.40 4.13
N CYS A 25 18.62 17.84 5.16
CA CYS A 25 18.82 16.46 5.54
C CYS A 25 17.50 15.72 5.58
N TYR A 26 17.59 14.44 5.26
CA TYR A 26 16.61 13.43 5.59
C TYR A 26 16.57 13.16 7.11
N TYR A 27 15.57 12.40 7.58
CA TYR A 27 15.39 12.11 9.02
C TYR A 27 16.56 11.35 9.66
N ASP A 28 17.33 10.61 8.88
CA ASP A 28 18.52 9.86 9.29
C ASP A 28 19.80 10.70 9.26
N HIS A 29 19.66 12.01 9.00
CA HIS A 29 20.74 12.98 8.88
C HIS A 29 21.58 12.87 7.60
N ASP A 30 21.17 12.05 6.63
CA ASP A 30 21.79 12.05 5.31
C ASP A 30 21.41 13.33 4.56
N HIS A 31 22.39 13.93 3.88
CA HIS A 31 22.19 15.15 3.10
C HIS A 31 21.44 14.85 1.81
N VAL A 32 20.50 15.74 1.43
CA VAL A 32 19.91 15.68 0.10
C VAL A 32 20.96 16.05 -0.93
N ILE A 33 21.24 15.12 -1.86
CA ILE A 33 22.17 15.31 -2.96
C ILE A 33 21.40 15.65 -4.23
N VAL A 34 21.72 16.80 -4.84
CA VAL A 34 21.13 17.22 -6.11
C VAL A 34 22.12 17.04 -7.22
N TYR A 35 21.79 16.21 -8.20
CA TYR A 35 22.55 16.01 -9.42
C TYR A 35 22.11 17.03 -10.46
N ALA A 36 23.06 17.68 -11.13
CA ALA A 36 22.83 18.59 -12.24
C ALA A 36 23.52 18.04 -13.49
N LYS A 37 22.74 17.67 -14.50
CA LYS A 37 23.23 17.22 -15.80
C LYS A 37 23.07 18.33 -16.83
N ARG A 38 24.13 18.62 -17.58
CA ARG A 38 24.09 19.66 -18.62
C ARG A 38 23.57 19.08 -19.93
N ASN A 39 22.57 19.73 -20.51
CA ASN A 39 22.03 19.40 -21.83
C ASN A 39 22.85 20.05 -22.96
N GLN A 40 22.64 19.58 -24.19
CA GLN A 40 23.35 20.08 -25.37
C GLN A 40 23.05 21.55 -25.68
N ASP A 41 21.84 22.02 -25.35
CA ASP A 41 21.38 23.40 -25.53
C ASP A 41 21.89 24.35 -24.42
N GLY A 42 22.66 23.85 -23.46
CA GLY A 42 23.21 24.62 -22.35
C GLY A 42 22.29 24.73 -21.14
N THR A 43 21.09 24.14 -21.17
CA THR A 43 20.21 24.00 -20.00
C THR A 43 20.72 22.91 -19.04
N TYR A 44 20.18 22.89 -17.82
CA TYR A 44 20.47 21.87 -16.82
C TYR A 44 19.21 21.13 -16.42
N LEU A 45 19.29 19.80 -16.37
CA LEU A 45 18.33 18.94 -15.69
C LEU A 45 18.87 18.65 -14.29
N LEU A 46 18.13 19.09 -13.27
CA LEU A 46 18.44 18.81 -11.88
C LEU A 46 17.52 17.71 -11.35
N THR A 47 18.06 16.80 -10.53
CA THR A 47 17.31 15.70 -9.92
C THR A 47 17.92 15.27 -8.58
N GLU A 48 17.11 14.72 -7.69
CA GLU A 48 17.57 14.00 -6.48
C GLU A 48 17.69 12.48 -6.69
N ASN A 49 17.50 12.01 -7.94
CA ASN A 49 17.71 10.62 -8.34
C ASN A 49 16.83 9.59 -7.59
N GLY A 50 15.64 10.02 -7.14
CA GLY A 50 14.62 9.14 -6.57
C GLY A 50 14.87 8.70 -5.13
N GLU A 51 15.86 9.28 -4.45
CA GLU A 51 16.21 8.92 -3.07
C GLU A 51 15.05 9.18 -2.10
N ALA A 52 14.30 10.27 -2.28
CA ALA A 52 13.12 10.56 -1.46
C ALA A 52 12.02 9.50 -1.62
N ALA A 53 11.81 9.00 -2.84
CA ALA A 53 10.83 7.97 -3.14
C ALA A 53 11.25 6.60 -2.60
N GLU A 54 12.52 6.26 -2.75
CA GLU A 54 13.11 5.04 -2.22
C GLU A 54 12.93 4.98 -0.70
N ARG A 55 13.23 6.09 -0.01
CA ARG A 55 13.05 6.21 1.45
C ARG A 55 11.58 6.03 1.86
N LEU A 56 10.63 6.65 1.14
CA LEU A 56 9.20 6.42 1.36
C LEU A 56 8.80 4.94 1.21
N SER A 57 9.39 4.25 0.24
CA SER A 57 9.12 2.84 -0.01
C SER A 57 9.58 1.96 1.16
N PHE A 58 10.74 2.26 1.77
CA PHE A 58 11.22 1.57 2.97
C PHE A 58 10.31 1.79 4.18
N ASP A 59 9.67 2.95 4.26
CA ASP A 59 8.67 3.26 5.29
C ASP A 59 7.28 2.68 4.97
N GLY A 60 7.14 1.94 3.86
CA GLY A 60 5.92 1.27 3.45
C GLY A 60 4.84 2.23 2.97
N VAL A 61 5.22 3.41 2.49
CA VAL A 61 4.31 4.37 1.86
C VAL A 61 4.24 4.07 0.37
N GLU A 62 3.03 3.88 -0.15
CA GLU A 62 2.79 3.71 -1.58
C GLU A 62 2.78 5.08 -2.28
N VAL A 63 3.82 5.32 -3.08
CA VAL A 63 4.06 6.59 -3.78
C VAL A 63 2.96 6.91 -4.79
N ASP A 64 2.34 5.89 -5.38
CA ASP A 64 1.25 6.03 -6.36
C ASP A 64 -0.14 6.24 -5.72
N SER A 65 -0.22 6.28 -4.39
CA SER A 65 -1.51 6.51 -3.72
C SER A 65 -2.07 7.89 -4.04
N GLU A 66 -3.40 7.99 -4.20
CA GLU A 66 -4.10 9.23 -4.59
C GLU A 66 -3.70 10.45 -3.73
N ARG A 67 -3.47 10.22 -2.43
CA ARG A 67 -3.04 11.26 -1.49
C ARG A 67 -1.64 11.78 -1.81
N ILE A 68 -0.68 10.90 -2.08
CA ILE A 68 0.69 11.27 -2.41
C ILE A 68 0.72 11.95 -3.78
N THR A 69 -0.01 11.41 -4.76
CA THR A 69 -0.14 12.01 -6.09
C THR A 69 -0.71 13.43 -6.05
N ARG A 70 -1.75 13.67 -5.23
CA ARG A 70 -2.29 15.02 -5.02
C ARG A 70 -1.26 15.96 -4.43
N TRP A 71 -0.51 15.49 -3.44
CA TRP A 71 0.50 16.28 -2.78
C TRP A 71 1.70 16.61 -3.70
N LEU A 72 2.16 15.65 -4.51
CA LEU A 72 3.17 15.86 -5.55
C LEU A 72 2.72 16.89 -6.59
N HIS A 73 1.43 16.89 -6.93
CA HIS A 73 0.84 17.91 -7.81
C HIS A 73 0.87 19.30 -7.16
N GLU A 74 0.57 19.41 -5.87
CA GLU A 74 0.67 20.70 -5.14
C GLU A 74 2.11 21.23 -5.11
N MET A 75 3.10 20.36 -4.88
CA MET A 75 4.51 20.74 -4.96
C MET A 75 4.94 21.24 -6.34
N THR A 76 4.42 20.60 -7.40
CA THR A 76 4.70 21.01 -8.77
C THR A 76 4.31 22.47 -8.98
N VAL A 77 3.17 22.89 -8.40
CA VAL A 77 2.67 24.26 -8.49
C VAL A 77 3.46 25.23 -7.59
N SER A 78 3.80 24.82 -6.36
CA SER A 78 4.41 25.72 -5.36
C SER A 78 5.92 25.92 -5.55
N LEU A 79 6.64 24.86 -5.92
CA LEU A 79 8.11 24.86 -6.03
C LEU A 79 8.59 24.91 -7.49
N ASN A 80 7.69 24.79 -8.47
CA ASN A 80 8.04 24.71 -9.89
C ASN A 80 9.06 23.58 -10.15
N VAL A 81 8.75 22.40 -9.61
CA VAL A 81 9.44 21.12 -9.83
C VAL A 81 8.49 20.17 -10.55
N SER A 82 8.99 19.11 -11.17
CA SER A 82 8.16 18.05 -11.77
C SER A 82 8.46 16.71 -11.14
N TRP A 83 7.45 15.85 -11.04
CA TRP A 83 7.63 14.45 -10.66
C TRP A 83 7.81 13.57 -11.91
N ASN A 84 8.93 12.86 -12.01
CA ASN A 84 9.16 11.86 -13.03
C ASN A 84 8.63 10.51 -12.54
N HIS A 85 7.51 10.06 -13.11
CA HIS A 85 6.88 8.80 -12.72
C HIS A 85 7.67 7.54 -13.08
N ASN A 86 8.57 7.61 -14.09
CA ASN A 86 9.35 6.45 -14.50
C ASN A 86 10.51 6.19 -13.53
N ASP A 87 11.20 7.26 -13.15
CA ASP A 87 12.38 7.20 -12.28
C ASP A 87 12.03 7.47 -10.81
N GLN A 88 10.74 7.76 -10.52
CA GLN A 88 10.22 8.15 -9.21
C GLN A 88 11.05 9.25 -8.56
N SER A 89 11.40 10.28 -9.33
CA SER A 89 12.31 11.33 -8.91
C SER A 89 11.73 12.72 -9.09
N ILE A 90 12.23 13.65 -8.28
CA ILE A 90 11.91 15.08 -8.42
C ILE A 90 12.90 15.70 -9.39
N GLU A 91 12.39 16.43 -10.38
CA GLU A 91 13.20 17.02 -11.45
C GLU A 91 12.88 18.48 -11.72
N VAL A 92 13.88 19.23 -12.20
CA VAL A 92 13.72 20.60 -12.72
C VAL A 92 14.61 20.77 -13.94
N LEU A 93 14.02 21.25 -15.04
CA LEU A 93 14.77 21.80 -16.16
C LEU A 93 14.92 23.32 -15.97
N CYS A 94 16.15 23.82 -15.97
CA CYS A 94 16.40 25.26 -15.79
C CYS A 94 17.57 25.80 -16.62
N SER A 95 17.64 27.12 -16.72
CA SER A 95 18.80 27.81 -17.29
C SER A 95 19.99 27.80 -16.32
N GLU A 96 21.19 28.08 -16.81
CA GLU A 96 22.40 28.17 -15.97
C GLU A 96 22.27 29.21 -14.85
N SER A 97 21.60 30.34 -15.10
CA SER A 97 21.40 31.39 -14.09
C SER A 97 20.47 30.97 -12.95
N ASP A 98 19.63 29.97 -13.17
CA ASP A 98 18.61 29.54 -12.20
C ASP A 98 19.03 28.32 -11.37
N VAL A 99 20.18 27.70 -11.69
CA VAL A 99 20.62 26.43 -11.07
C VAL A 99 20.66 26.52 -9.55
N SER A 100 21.16 27.63 -9.00
CA SER A 100 21.25 27.80 -7.54
C SER A 100 19.87 27.74 -6.88
N LEU A 101 18.86 28.38 -7.47
CA LEU A 101 17.49 28.34 -6.95
C LEU A 101 16.85 26.97 -7.16
N ALA A 102 17.12 26.34 -8.30
CA ALA A 102 16.60 25.01 -8.62
C ALA A 102 17.13 23.93 -7.65
N VAL A 103 18.39 23.99 -7.23
CA VAL A 103 18.96 23.10 -6.19
C VAL A 103 18.15 23.17 -4.90
N PHE A 104 17.83 24.38 -4.43
CA PHE A 104 17.05 24.55 -3.21
C PHE A 104 15.62 24.03 -3.35
N ARG A 105 14.98 24.23 -4.52
CA ARG A 105 13.64 23.71 -4.80
C ARG A 105 13.61 22.18 -4.78
N ILE A 106 14.58 21.52 -5.40
CA ILE A 106 14.71 20.06 -5.36
C ILE A 106 14.94 19.57 -3.92
N ALA A 107 15.85 20.22 -3.18
CA ALA A 107 16.17 19.82 -1.81
C ALA A 107 14.97 19.98 -0.86
N GLU A 108 14.26 21.10 -0.95
CA GLU A 108 13.03 21.35 -0.20
C GLU A 108 11.96 20.30 -0.56
N ALA A 109 11.75 20.08 -1.85
CA ALA A 109 10.79 19.10 -2.36
C ALA A 109 11.10 17.68 -1.83
N ALA A 110 12.36 17.26 -1.85
CA ALA A 110 12.80 15.94 -1.38
C ALA A 110 12.53 15.73 0.12
N VAL A 111 12.86 16.71 0.97
CA VAL A 111 12.58 16.63 2.41
C VAL A 111 11.07 16.62 2.67
N GLN A 112 10.30 17.42 1.93
CA GLN A 112 8.86 17.43 2.08
C GLN A 112 8.23 16.09 1.62
N VAL A 113 8.72 15.46 0.55
CA VAL A 113 8.32 14.11 0.13
C VAL A 113 8.61 13.11 1.26
N GLN A 114 9.80 13.16 1.86
CA GLN A 114 10.11 12.29 2.99
C GLN A 114 9.22 12.57 4.21
N ALA A 115 8.76 13.80 4.44
CA ALA A 115 7.82 14.09 5.52
C ALA A 115 6.49 13.31 5.38
N LEU A 116 6.16 12.83 4.17
CA LEU A 116 5.01 11.95 3.94
C LEU A 116 5.15 10.57 4.61
N THR A 117 6.34 10.19 5.08
CA THR A 117 6.53 9.04 5.97
C THR A 117 5.70 9.17 7.25
N ALA A 118 5.45 10.39 7.76
CA ALA A 118 4.55 10.62 8.88
C ALA A 118 3.09 10.30 8.54
N THR A 119 2.76 10.33 7.25
CA THR A 119 1.44 9.95 6.75
C THR A 119 1.31 8.45 6.53
N ARG A 120 2.38 7.66 6.78
CA ARG A 120 2.33 6.20 6.83
C ARG A 120 1.05 5.82 7.54
N ALA A 121 0.10 5.30 6.78
CA ALA A 121 -0.97 4.56 7.38
C ALA A 121 -0.23 3.48 8.15
N GLN A 122 -0.28 3.53 9.48
CA GLN A 122 0.19 2.44 10.30
C GLN A 122 -0.35 1.21 9.61
N ARG A 123 0.53 0.34 9.10
CA ARG A 123 0.13 -0.90 8.44
C ARG A 123 -0.46 -1.72 9.56
N SER A 124 -1.70 -1.40 9.90
CA SER A 124 -2.48 -2.11 10.86
C SER A 124 -2.54 -3.51 10.29
N GLU A 125 -2.44 -4.52 11.17
CA GLU A 125 -3.19 -5.74 10.89
C GLU A 125 -4.50 -5.30 10.26
N SER A 126 -4.70 -5.68 8.98
CA SER A 126 -5.77 -5.15 8.11
C SER A 126 -6.97 -4.79 8.97
N SER A 127 -7.32 -3.51 9.10
CA SER A 127 -8.44 -3.09 9.95
C SER A 127 -9.69 -3.89 9.60
N PHE A 128 -9.82 -4.23 8.32
CA PHE A 128 -10.75 -5.23 7.80
C PHE A 128 -10.62 -6.60 8.49
N LYS A 129 -9.44 -7.23 8.57
CA LYS A 129 -9.25 -8.50 9.29
C LYS A 129 -9.63 -8.39 10.78
N ILE A 130 -9.21 -7.33 11.48
CA ILE A 130 -9.57 -7.13 12.89
C ILE A 130 -11.09 -6.99 13.05
N GLU A 131 -11.71 -6.12 12.27
CA GLU A 131 -13.14 -5.84 12.31
C GLU A 131 -13.96 -7.08 11.95
N MET A 132 -13.54 -7.81 10.92
CA MET A 132 -14.17 -9.06 10.53
C MET A 132 -14.03 -10.13 11.61
N LEU A 133 -12.87 -10.28 12.24
CA LEU A 133 -12.71 -11.24 13.35
C LEU A 133 -13.59 -10.86 14.53
N ALA A 134 -13.81 -9.57 14.80
CA ALA A 134 -14.76 -9.11 15.82
C ALA A 134 -16.21 -9.50 15.45
N ILE A 135 -16.64 -9.23 14.21
CA ILE A 135 -17.97 -9.64 13.71
C ILE A 135 -18.15 -11.16 13.81
N LEU A 136 -17.15 -11.94 13.42
CA LEU A 136 -17.21 -13.40 13.49
C LEU A 136 -17.29 -13.92 14.93
N ARG A 137 -16.65 -13.25 15.90
CA ARG A 137 -16.81 -13.56 17.33
C ARG A 137 -18.24 -13.31 17.79
N GLU A 138 -18.83 -12.17 17.41
CA GLU A 138 -20.22 -11.84 17.74
C GLU A 138 -21.20 -12.84 17.14
N VAL A 139 -21.00 -13.23 15.88
CA VAL A 139 -21.80 -14.28 15.21
C VAL A 139 -21.69 -15.61 15.94
N ALA A 140 -20.50 -16.01 16.40
CA ALA A 140 -20.31 -17.25 17.15
C ALA A 140 -21.05 -17.21 18.50
N ILE A 141 -21.01 -16.08 19.20
CA ILE A 141 -21.73 -15.87 20.46
C ILE A 141 -23.24 -15.93 20.22
N GLU A 142 -23.75 -15.21 19.22
CA GLU A 142 -25.19 -15.11 18.94
C GLU A 142 -25.79 -16.43 18.43
N SER A 143 -25.05 -17.15 17.59
CA SER A 143 -25.50 -18.44 17.03
C SER A 143 -25.29 -19.62 17.99
N GLY A 144 -24.41 -19.49 18.99
CA GLY A 144 -23.99 -20.58 19.87
C GLY A 144 -23.13 -21.65 19.17
N VAL A 145 -22.66 -21.40 17.94
CA VAL A 145 -21.83 -22.35 17.18
C VAL A 145 -20.36 -22.18 17.55
N GLY A 146 -19.67 -23.30 17.82
CA GLY A 146 -18.25 -23.29 18.11
C GLY A 146 -17.41 -22.78 16.94
N VAL A 147 -16.40 -21.95 17.21
CA VAL A 147 -15.51 -21.36 16.20
C VAL A 147 -14.05 -21.60 16.56
N ALA A 148 -13.26 -22.02 15.57
CA ALA A 148 -11.81 -22.10 15.65
C ALA A 148 -11.16 -21.07 14.72
N TYR A 149 -10.20 -20.31 15.24
CA TYR A 149 -9.49 -19.28 14.47
C TYR A 149 -8.14 -19.79 13.96
N ASN A 150 -7.74 -19.33 12.77
CA ASN A 150 -6.48 -19.73 12.12
C ASN A 150 -6.33 -21.26 11.99
N GLN A 151 -7.43 -21.97 11.73
CA GLN A 151 -7.42 -23.41 11.59
C GLN A 151 -6.98 -23.81 10.17
N LYS A 152 -6.07 -24.77 10.08
CA LYS A 152 -5.70 -25.38 8.80
C LYS A 152 -6.78 -26.32 8.31
N ILE A 153 -7.17 -26.16 7.05
CA ILE A 153 -8.00 -27.07 6.29
C ILE A 153 -7.15 -27.53 5.12
N ASN A 154 -6.70 -28.79 5.18
CA ASN A 154 -5.69 -29.32 4.27
C ASN A 154 -4.40 -28.47 4.33
N ASP A 155 -3.96 -27.94 3.18
CA ASP A 155 -2.71 -27.17 3.07
C ASP A 155 -2.90 -25.66 3.34
N PHE A 156 -4.14 -25.20 3.52
CA PHE A 156 -4.47 -23.77 3.62
C PHE A 156 -5.04 -23.42 5.01
N ALA A 157 -4.80 -22.20 5.48
CA ALA A 157 -5.34 -21.70 6.74
C ALA A 157 -6.59 -20.84 6.52
N ALA A 158 -7.71 -21.27 7.12
CA ALA A 158 -8.91 -20.46 7.25
C ALA A 158 -8.76 -19.51 8.44
N ASP A 159 -9.25 -18.28 8.30
CA ASP A 159 -9.19 -17.29 9.37
C ASP A 159 -10.16 -17.64 10.50
N ALA A 160 -11.31 -18.24 10.16
CA ALA A 160 -12.25 -18.82 11.10
C ALA A 160 -12.91 -20.06 10.51
N VAL A 161 -13.23 -21.04 11.36
CA VAL A 161 -14.00 -22.24 10.99
C VAL A 161 -15.13 -22.41 12.00
N PHE A 162 -16.37 -22.35 11.52
CA PHE A 162 -17.56 -22.61 12.33
C PHE A 162 -17.91 -24.10 12.27
N HIS A 163 -18.03 -24.72 13.44
CA HIS A 163 -18.34 -26.15 13.58
C HIS A 163 -19.85 -26.39 13.67
N ALA A 164 -20.57 -26.03 12.60
CA ALA A 164 -21.96 -26.43 12.40
C ALA A 164 -22.05 -27.89 11.90
N SER A 165 -23.27 -28.39 11.65
CA SER A 165 -23.52 -29.71 11.05
C SER A 165 -22.74 -29.93 9.73
N ARG A 166 -22.55 -28.87 8.94
CA ARG A 166 -21.57 -28.76 7.85
C ARG A 166 -20.58 -27.63 8.20
N PRO A 167 -19.29 -27.92 8.44
CA PRO A 167 -18.34 -26.88 8.82
C PRO A 167 -18.23 -25.78 7.77
N ILE A 168 -18.13 -24.52 8.22
CA ILE A 168 -17.98 -23.36 7.35
C ILE A 168 -16.61 -22.72 7.60
N ALA A 169 -15.73 -22.83 6.63
CA ALA A 169 -14.43 -22.17 6.58
C ALA A 169 -14.58 -20.76 6.01
N ILE A 170 -14.01 -19.78 6.69
CA ILE A 170 -14.02 -18.37 6.28
C ILE A 170 -12.60 -17.94 5.99
N VAL A 171 -12.39 -17.39 4.79
CA VAL A 171 -11.12 -16.82 4.35
C VAL A 171 -11.31 -15.32 4.11
N LEU A 172 -10.61 -14.49 4.90
CA LEU A 172 -10.60 -13.04 4.80
C LEU A 172 -9.53 -12.63 3.78
N ALA A 173 -9.97 -12.29 2.57
CA ALA A 173 -9.12 -11.98 1.44
C ALA A 173 -8.97 -10.45 1.26
N SER A 174 -7.93 -9.89 1.88
CA SER A 174 -7.50 -8.51 1.64
C SER A 174 -6.52 -8.38 0.46
N THR A 175 -6.06 -9.50 -0.09
CA THR A 175 -5.15 -9.54 -1.25
C THR A 175 -5.60 -10.62 -2.24
N LYS A 176 -5.10 -10.54 -3.47
CA LYS A 176 -5.34 -11.52 -4.53
C LYS A 176 -4.87 -12.93 -4.14
N GLU A 177 -3.73 -13.03 -3.47
CA GLU A 177 -3.16 -14.30 -3.02
C GLU A 177 -4.08 -15.00 -2.02
N ARG A 178 -4.62 -14.27 -1.04
CA ARG A 178 -5.57 -14.83 -0.06
C ARG A 178 -6.88 -15.26 -0.70
N LEU A 179 -7.33 -14.56 -1.74
CA LEU A 179 -8.50 -15.00 -2.52
C LEU A 179 -8.21 -16.32 -3.24
N LEU A 180 -7.04 -16.43 -3.90
CA LEU A 180 -6.61 -17.66 -4.57
C LEU A 180 -6.47 -18.83 -3.59
N GLU A 181 -5.96 -18.59 -2.38
CA GLU A 181 -5.92 -19.61 -1.32
C GLU A 181 -7.32 -20.13 -0.96
N ALA A 182 -8.34 -19.27 -0.93
CA ALA A 182 -9.72 -19.68 -0.71
C ALA A 182 -10.24 -20.58 -1.85
N GLU A 183 -9.95 -20.21 -3.10
CA GLU A 183 -10.34 -20.97 -4.30
C GLU A 183 -9.69 -22.36 -4.33
N LEU A 184 -8.40 -22.42 -3.96
CA LEU A 184 -7.65 -23.67 -3.89
C LEU A 184 -8.12 -24.54 -2.70
N MET A 185 -8.45 -23.93 -1.57
CA MET A 185 -9.04 -24.62 -0.42
C MET A 185 -10.35 -25.30 -0.81
N TRP A 186 -11.28 -24.55 -1.42
CA TRP A 186 -12.56 -25.08 -1.89
C TRP A 186 -12.37 -26.19 -2.92
N SER A 187 -11.52 -25.97 -3.93
CA SER A 187 -11.21 -26.97 -4.95
C SER A 187 -10.62 -28.26 -4.36
N THR A 188 -9.89 -28.17 -3.25
CA THR A 188 -9.33 -29.33 -2.55
C THR A 188 -10.38 -30.07 -1.74
N VAL A 189 -11.24 -29.33 -1.04
CA VAL A 189 -12.40 -29.87 -0.32
C VAL A 189 -13.34 -30.63 -1.26
N GLN A 190 -13.67 -30.05 -2.42
CA GLN A 190 -14.52 -30.70 -3.44
C GLN A 190 -13.88 -31.98 -3.98
N ARG A 191 -12.58 -31.97 -4.30
CA ARG A 191 -11.87 -33.16 -4.81
C ARG A 191 -11.80 -34.29 -3.80
N ARG A 192 -11.73 -33.98 -2.50
CA ARG A 192 -11.69 -34.96 -1.40
C ARG A 192 -13.07 -35.41 -0.95
N ASN A 193 -14.13 -34.79 -1.47
CA ASN A 193 -15.50 -34.99 -1.00
C ASN A 193 -15.65 -34.67 0.50
N ASP A 194 -14.87 -33.70 0.99
CA ASP A 194 -14.96 -33.20 2.35
C ASP A 194 -16.22 -32.32 2.44
N ASN A 195 -17.05 -32.54 3.47
CA ASN A 195 -18.30 -31.79 3.65
C ASN A 195 -18.06 -30.45 4.35
N VAL A 196 -17.27 -29.57 3.74
CA VAL A 196 -16.92 -28.23 4.27
C VAL A 196 -17.32 -27.17 3.26
N ASP A 197 -17.96 -26.09 3.72
CA ASP A 197 -18.18 -24.90 2.90
C ASP A 197 -17.04 -23.91 3.05
N VAL A 198 -16.66 -23.27 1.95
CA VAL A 198 -15.61 -22.25 1.95
C VAL A 198 -16.22 -20.92 1.52
N ILE A 199 -16.22 -19.95 2.42
CA ILE A 199 -16.69 -18.58 2.18
C ILE A 199 -15.47 -17.67 2.08
N ALA A 200 -15.31 -17.01 0.93
CA ALA A 200 -14.33 -15.95 0.77
C ALA A 200 -14.98 -14.60 1.09
N VAL A 201 -14.35 -13.82 1.97
CA VAL A 201 -14.75 -12.44 2.26
C VAL A 201 -13.70 -11.52 1.67
N ILE A 202 -14.05 -10.80 0.61
CA ILE A 202 -13.14 -9.85 -0.04
C ILE A 202 -13.27 -8.47 0.60
N GLU A 203 -12.14 -7.84 0.88
CA GLU A 203 -12.12 -6.47 1.41
C GLU A 203 -12.67 -5.49 0.37
N SER A 204 -12.13 -5.53 -0.85
CA SER A 204 -12.67 -4.79 -1.99
C SER A 204 -12.25 -5.44 -3.32
N PRO A 205 -13.07 -5.38 -4.38
CA PRO A 205 -12.70 -5.89 -5.70
C PRO A 205 -11.42 -5.26 -6.27
N GLU A 206 -11.15 -4.00 -5.93
CA GLU A 206 -9.96 -3.27 -6.36
C GLU A 206 -8.69 -3.87 -5.76
N LYS A 207 -8.74 -4.30 -4.49
CA LYS A 207 -7.59 -4.91 -3.78
C LYS A 207 -7.28 -6.34 -4.22
N VAL A 208 -8.29 -7.12 -4.61
CA VAL A 208 -8.12 -8.53 -5.01
C VAL A 208 -8.03 -8.71 -6.52
N GLY A 209 -8.38 -7.67 -7.29
CA GLY A 209 -8.52 -7.71 -8.75
C GLY A 209 -9.98 -7.96 -9.16
N LYS A 210 -10.51 -7.13 -10.06
CA LYS A 210 -11.92 -7.19 -10.45
C LYS A 210 -12.28 -8.52 -11.14
N LEU A 211 -11.42 -9.01 -12.02
CA LEU A 211 -11.60 -10.29 -12.71
C LEU A 211 -11.52 -11.48 -11.75
N GLU A 212 -10.70 -11.37 -10.71
CA GLU A 212 -10.58 -12.34 -9.61
C GLU A 212 -11.84 -12.31 -8.73
N ALA A 213 -12.32 -11.13 -8.34
CA ALA A 213 -13.55 -10.99 -7.57
C ALA A 213 -14.77 -11.56 -8.33
N ASP A 214 -14.87 -11.29 -9.64
CA ASP A 214 -15.98 -11.77 -10.48
C ASP A 214 -15.95 -13.29 -10.70
N ARG A 215 -14.76 -13.92 -10.66
CA ARG A 215 -14.62 -15.38 -10.83
C ARG A 215 -14.78 -16.17 -9.54
N ALA A 216 -14.47 -15.58 -8.39
CA ALA A 216 -14.42 -16.28 -7.11
C ALA A 216 -15.72 -17.04 -6.73
N PRO A 217 -16.94 -16.59 -7.11
CA PRO A 217 -18.17 -17.34 -6.85
C PRO A 217 -18.23 -18.72 -7.52
N PHE A 218 -17.44 -18.97 -8.57
CA PHE A 218 -17.37 -20.28 -9.23
C PHE A 218 -16.45 -21.26 -8.49
N TYR A 219 -15.57 -20.75 -7.63
CA TYR A 219 -14.52 -21.53 -6.96
C TYR A 219 -14.60 -21.44 -5.43
N THR A 220 -15.75 -21.01 -4.90
CA THR A 220 -16.04 -20.96 -3.46
C THR A 220 -17.51 -21.30 -3.24
N SER A 221 -17.90 -21.66 -2.02
CA SER A 221 -19.32 -21.87 -1.69
C SER A 221 -20.09 -20.54 -1.72
N LYS A 222 -19.43 -19.44 -1.34
CA LYS A 222 -20.00 -18.09 -1.33
C LYS A 222 -18.88 -17.05 -1.31
N VAL A 223 -19.10 -15.94 -2.00
CA VAL A 223 -18.26 -14.75 -1.89
C VAL A 223 -19.05 -13.62 -1.25
N LEU A 224 -18.47 -12.98 -0.24
CA LEU A 224 -19.02 -11.79 0.40
C LEU A 224 -18.05 -10.62 0.21
N SER A 225 -18.58 -9.43 -0.05
CA SER A 225 -17.78 -8.21 -0.14
C SER A 225 -18.01 -7.33 1.07
N PHE A 226 -16.94 -6.94 1.73
CA PHE A 226 -16.99 -6.05 2.88
C PHE A 226 -17.19 -4.61 2.44
N LYS A 227 -18.42 -4.10 2.59
CA LYS A 227 -18.79 -2.72 2.26
C LYS A 227 -18.85 -1.81 3.48
N GLY A 228 -18.03 -2.06 4.50
CA GLY A 228 -18.01 -1.27 5.75
C GLY A 228 -19.29 -1.33 6.58
N ASN A 229 -20.16 -2.33 6.35
CA ASN A 229 -21.44 -2.47 7.05
C ASN A 229 -21.44 -3.75 7.89
N ALA A 230 -20.95 -3.65 9.14
CA ALA A 230 -20.80 -4.78 10.05
C ALA A 230 -22.09 -5.59 10.24
N TRP A 231 -23.24 -4.92 10.45
CA TRP A 231 -24.53 -5.60 10.66
C TRP A 231 -24.97 -6.45 9.46
N ARG A 232 -24.71 -6.01 8.22
CA ARG A 232 -25.03 -6.79 7.01
C ARG A 232 -24.15 -8.03 6.90
N MET A 233 -22.89 -7.93 7.32
CA MET A 233 -21.98 -9.07 7.34
C MET A 233 -22.41 -10.08 8.40
N GLN A 234 -22.78 -9.62 9.59
CA GLN A 234 -23.33 -10.44 10.65
C GLN A 234 -24.59 -11.20 10.19
N GLU A 235 -25.57 -10.51 9.59
CA GLU A 235 -26.76 -11.15 9.03
C GLU A 235 -26.42 -12.19 7.95
N ALA A 236 -25.47 -11.87 7.07
CA ALA A 236 -25.05 -12.78 6.01
C ALA A 236 -24.43 -14.08 6.56
N PHE A 237 -23.63 -14.00 7.63
CA PHE A 237 -23.06 -15.18 8.30
C PHE A 237 -24.11 -15.95 9.09
N LEU A 238 -24.98 -15.27 9.85
CA LEU A 238 -26.07 -15.91 10.57
C LEU A 238 -27.01 -16.66 9.61
N SER A 239 -27.32 -16.06 8.47
CA SER A 239 -28.09 -16.73 7.40
C SER A 239 -27.36 -17.98 6.92
N SER A 240 -26.05 -17.90 6.64
CA SER A 240 -25.26 -19.06 6.22
C SER A 240 -25.22 -20.19 7.26
N LEU A 241 -25.17 -19.87 8.56
CA LEU A 241 -25.21 -20.87 9.63
C LEU A 241 -26.61 -21.51 9.77
N ARG A 242 -27.68 -20.74 9.56
CA ARG A 242 -29.07 -21.24 9.62
C ARG A 242 -29.45 -22.17 8.46
N THR A 243 -28.87 -21.99 7.28
CA THR A 243 -29.14 -22.88 6.13
C THR A 243 -28.50 -24.26 6.31
N VAL A 244 -27.52 -24.36 7.22
CA VAL A 244 -26.71 -25.56 7.41
C VAL A 244 -27.19 -26.39 8.59
N ASN A 245 -27.63 -25.77 9.68
CA ASN A 245 -28.24 -26.44 10.84
C ASN A 245 -29.62 -27.03 10.52
#